data_AF-A0A7L3XG20-F1
#
_entry.id   AF-A0A7L3XG20-F1
#
_cell.length_a   1.000
_cell.length_b   1.000
_cell.length_c   1.000
_cell.angle_alpha   90.00
_cell.angle_beta   90.00
_cell.angle_gamma   90.00
#
_symmetry.space_group_name_H-M   'P 1'
#
loop_
_entity.id
_entity.type
_entity.pdbx_description
1 polymer ?
#
loop_
_entity_poly.entity_id
_entity_poly.type
_entity_poly.pdbx_seq_one_letter_code
_entity_poly.pdbx_strand_id
1 'polypeptide(L)'
;QTDCFNYVRFLQSYNSSHLYACGTYAFQPKCTYIELSGFTLDQVAFEDGKGKCPYDPTKGHTGLIVGRWHCQAPAGVGGMPTAPPQSPSLNPCLADGELYSATFNNFLGTEPVILRNLGPHYSMKTEYLTSWLNGRPHFVASAYVQESAASSTGDDDKVYFFFSERAVEYDCYAEQVVARVARVCKGDVGGARTLQKKWTTFLKARLVCSAPEQQLHFNRLQAVFTLPGADWQDTAFFGVFQARWGDVDVSAICRYHILEVKKAFEGPYKEYREQAQKWGRYSDEVPSPRPGA
;
A
#
# COMPACT_ATOMS: atom_id res chain seq x y z
N GLN A 1 -29.65 0.04 -11.50
CA GLN A 1 -29.60 -1.19 -10.67
C GLN A 1 -28.40 -2.01 -11.13
N THR A 2 -27.19 -1.55 -10.82
CA THR A 2 -25.93 -2.14 -11.31
C THR A 2 -24.98 -2.56 -10.21
N ASP A 3 -25.27 -2.29 -8.92
CA ASP A 3 -24.21 -2.34 -7.90
C ASP A 3 -24.22 -3.63 -7.06
N CYS A 4 -25.25 -4.47 -7.19
CA CYS A 4 -25.39 -5.73 -6.47
C CYS A 4 -24.68 -6.92 -7.16
N PHE A 5 -23.56 -6.67 -7.82
CA PHE A 5 -22.72 -7.72 -8.40
C PHE A 5 -21.43 -7.91 -7.58
N ASN A 6 -20.74 -9.02 -7.85
CA ASN A 6 -19.40 -9.22 -7.36
C ASN A 6 -18.38 -8.63 -8.35
N TYR A 7 -17.84 -7.46 -8.03
CA TYR A 7 -16.75 -6.86 -8.78
C TYR A 7 -15.43 -7.33 -8.16
N VAL A 8 -14.64 -8.10 -8.89
CA VAL A 8 -13.28 -8.49 -8.47
C VAL A 8 -12.42 -7.23 -8.43
N ARG A 9 -11.79 -6.96 -7.28
CA ARG A 9 -10.97 -5.75 -7.03
C ARG A 9 -9.53 -6.06 -6.68
N PHE A 10 -9.26 -7.29 -6.27
CA PHE A 10 -7.93 -7.77 -5.96
C PHE A 10 -7.75 -9.16 -6.58
N LEU A 11 -6.63 -9.36 -7.28
CA LEU A 11 -6.23 -10.64 -7.84
C LEU A 11 -4.71 -10.68 -7.91
N GLN A 12 -4.07 -11.58 -7.16
CA GLN A 12 -2.62 -11.74 -7.17
C GLN A 12 -2.22 -13.18 -6.87
N SER A 13 -1.05 -13.61 -7.33
CA SER A 13 -0.46 -14.90 -6.94
C SER A 13 -0.28 -14.95 -5.42
N TYR A 14 -0.84 -15.97 -4.79
CA TYR A 14 -0.65 -16.24 -3.36
C TYR A 14 0.51 -17.20 -3.16
N ASN A 15 0.42 -18.36 -3.81
CA ASN A 15 1.49 -19.35 -3.85
C ASN A 15 1.71 -19.83 -5.31
N SER A 16 2.52 -20.86 -5.53
CA SER A 16 2.81 -21.39 -6.88
C SER A 16 1.62 -22.12 -7.52
N SER A 17 0.59 -22.47 -6.74
CA SER A 17 -0.59 -23.20 -7.19
C SER A 17 -1.90 -22.42 -7.03
N HIS A 18 -1.91 -21.27 -6.35
CA HIS A 18 -3.12 -20.53 -6.01
C HIS A 18 -2.96 -19.03 -6.25
N LEU A 19 -4.02 -18.43 -6.79
CA LEU A 19 -4.26 -16.98 -6.74
C LEU A 19 -5.10 -16.64 -5.51
N TYR A 20 -4.87 -15.48 -4.92
CA TYR A 20 -5.79 -14.87 -3.96
C TYR A 20 -6.66 -13.84 -4.68
N ALA A 21 -7.97 -13.95 -4.52
CA ALA A 21 -8.93 -13.07 -5.15
C ALA A 21 -9.87 -12.46 -4.10
N CYS A 22 -10.15 -11.16 -4.22
CA CYS A 22 -11.21 -10.50 -3.44
C CYS A 22 -12.13 -9.69 -4.34
N GLY A 23 -13.41 -9.65 -3.99
CA GLY A 23 -14.40 -8.85 -4.68
C GLY A 23 -15.45 -8.25 -3.75
N THR A 24 -16.19 -7.28 -4.28
CA THR A 24 -17.21 -6.50 -3.53
C THR A 24 -18.36 -7.37 -3.03
N TYR A 25 -18.63 -8.48 -3.72
CA TYR A 25 -19.69 -9.45 -3.41
C TYR A 25 -21.00 -8.77 -2.95
N ALA A 26 -21.55 -7.91 -3.81
CA ALA A 26 -22.76 -7.12 -3.56
C ALA A 26 -22.72 -6.33 -2.23
N PHE A 27 -21.67 -5.53 -2.04
CA PHE A 27 -21.40 -4.76 -0.82
C PHE A 27 -21.22 -5.61 0.44
N GLN A 28 -20.73 -6.84 0.29
CA GLN A 28 -20.28 -7.68 1.41
C GLN A 28 -18.95 -8.33 1.05
N PRO A 29 -17.84 -7.58 1.04
CA PRO A 29 -16.57 -8.03 0.46
C PRO A 29 -16.14 -9.43 0.93
N LYS A 30 -15.79 -10.29 -0.03
CA LYS A 30 -15.31 -11.65 0.21
C LYS A 30 -14.00 -11.90 -0.51
N CYS A 31 -13.17 -12.74 0.08
CA CYS A 31 -11.95 -13.24 -0.55
C CYS A 31 -11.95 -14.77 -0.60
N THR A 32 -11.18 -15.34 -1.52
CA THR A 32 -11.03 -16.79 -1.71
C THR A 32 -9.73 -17.08 -2.47
N TYR A 33 -9.40 -18.36 -2.57
CA TYR A 33 -8.27 -18.87 -3.34
C TYR A 33 -8.77 -19.53 -4.63
N ILE A 34 -8.04 -19.31 -5.72
CA ILE A 34 -8.31 -19.93 -7.01
C ILE A 34 -7.13 -20.85 -7.33
N GLU A 35 -7.40 -22.15 -7.42
CA GLU A 35 -6.39 -23.14 -7.81
C GLU A 35 -6.05 -22.97 -9.30
N LEU A 36 -4.77 -22.86 -9.63
CA LEU A 36 -4.27 -22.61 -10.99
C LEU A 36 -4.37 -23.81 -11.91
N SER A 37 -4.29 -25.03 -11.36
CA SER A 37 -4.26 -26.28 -12.16
C SER A 37 -5.58 -26.53 -12.89
N GLY A 38 -6.71 -26.38 -12.19
CA GLY A 38 -8.06 -26.57 -12.70
C GLY A 38 -8.86 -25.27 -12.88
N PHE A 39 -8.27 -24.13 -12.50
CA PHE A 39 -8.96 -22.82 -12.44
C PHE A 39 -10.26 -22.86 -11.63
N THR A 40 -10.21 -23.57 -10.50
CA THR A 40 -11.34 -23.84 -9.61
C THR A 40 -11.29 -22.95 -8.37
N LEU A 41 -12.45 -22.44 -7.97
CA LEU A 41 -12.64 -21.66 -6.75
C LEU A 41 -12.83 -22.59 -5.55
N ASP A 42 -12.14 -22.32 -4.45
CA ASP A 42 -12.49 -22.93 -3.16
C ASP A 42 -13.76 -22.27 -2.59
N GLN A 43 -14.91 -22.84 -2.92
CA GLN A 43 -16.23 -22.31 -2.56
C GLN A 43 -16.57 -22.48 -1.07
N VAL A 44 -15.85 -23.34 -0.35
CA VAL A 44 -16.11 -23.62 1.07
C VAL A 44 -15.35 -22.62 1.96
N ALA A 45 -14.28 -22.01 1.44
CA ALA A 45 -13.35 -21.19 2.20
C ALA A 45 -13.47 -19.67 1.94
N PHE A 46 -14.66 -19.13 1.72
CA PHE A 46 -14.81 -17.66 1.58
C PHE A 46 -14.43 -16.94 2.87
N GLU A 47 -13.33 -16.19 2.81
CA GLU A 47 -12.84 -15.34 3.89
C GLU A 47 -13.56 -13.99 3.90
N ASP A 48 -13.57 -13.34 5.07
CA ASP A 48 -13.99 -11.95 5.18
C ASP A 48 -13.02 -11.03 4.40
N GLY A 49 -13.60 -10.20 3.51
CA GLY A 49 -12.88 -9.26 2.66
C GLY A 49 -12.83 -7.84 3.23
N LYS A 50 -13.36 -7.61 4.44
CA LYS A 50 -13.38 -6.30 5.09
C LYS A 50 -11.96 -5.72 5.22
N GLY A 51 -11.76 -4.52 4.69
CA GLY A 51 -10.45 -3.85 4.69
C GLY A 51 -9.43 -4.44 3.70
N LYS A 52 -9.73 -5.58 3.05
CA LYS A 52 -8.96 -6.17 1.95
C LYS A 52 -9.48 -5.71 0.59
N CYS A 53 -10.80 -5.52 0.49
CA CYS A 53 -11.52 -5.10 -0.72
C CYS A 53 -12.60 -4.07 -0.36
N PRO A 54 -12.88 -3.07 -1.21
CA PRO A 54 -13.96 -2.11 -0.97
C PRO A 54 -15.34 -2.77 -1.04
N TYR A 55 -16.29 -2.18 -0.33
CA TYR A 55 -17.72 -2.52 -0.40
C TYR A 55 -18.35 -2.01 -1.71
N ASP A 56 -18.06 -0.75 -2.04
CA ASP A 56 -18.58 -0.06 -3.21
C ASP A 56 -17.57 -0.13 -4.37
N PRO A 57 -17.99 -0.59 -5.58
CA PRO A 57 -17.13 -0.73 -6.74
C PRO A 57 -16.50 0.59 -7.24
N THR A 58 -17.02 1.74 -6.84
CA THR A 58 -16.51 3.06 -7.23
C THR A 58 -15.41 3.60 -6.31
N LYS A 59 -15.14 2.92 -5.18
CA LYS A 59 -14.13 3.38 -4.22
C LYS A 59 -12.74 2.96 -4.66
N GLY A 60 -11.79 3.89 -4.52
CA GLY A 60 -10.37 3.64 -4.73
C GLY A 60 -9.87 2.53 -3.80
N HIS A 61 -9.03 1.66 -4.35
CA HIS A 61 -8.47 0.50 -3.67
C HIS A 61 -7.09 0.20 -4.25
N THR A 62 -6.18 -0.24 -3.40
CA THR A 62 -4.93 -0.87 -3.83
C THR A 62 -4.55 -1.96 -2.84
N GLY A 63 -3.78 -2.93 -3.30
CA GLY A 63 -3.15 -3.88 -2.41
C GLY A 63 -2.06 -4.67 -3.11
N LEU A 64 -1.23 -5.34 -2.31
CA LEU A 64 -0.22 -6.27 -2.76
C LEU A 64 0.06 -7.32 -1.67
N ILE A 65 0.39 -8.53 -2.08
CA ILE A 65 0.90 -9.59 -1.21
C ILE A 65 2.43 -9.49 -1.20
N VAL A 66 3.01 -9.36 0.00
CA VAL A 66 4.45 -9.44 0.24
C VAL A 66 4.74 -10.75 0.96
N GLY A 67 5.59 -11.58 0.39
CA GLY A 67 6.06 -12.81 1.03
C GLY A 67 7.39 -13.26 0.42
N ARG A 68 8.11 -14.11 1.15
CA ARG A 68 9.24 -14.85 0.56
C ARG A 68 8.72 -16.18 0.03
N TRP A 69 9.06 -16.47 -1.21
CA TRP A 69 8.88 -17.79 -1.81
C TRP A 69 9.93 -18.72 -1.20
N HIS A 70 9.56 -19.50 -0.19
CA HIS A 70 10.41 -20.58 0.30
C HIS A 70 10.24 -21.78 -0.62
N CYS A 71 10.88 -21.74 -1.78
CA CYS A 71 11.02 -22.92 -2.61
C CYS A 71 12.15 -23.75 -2.00
N GLN A 72 11.81 -24.87 -1.36
CA GLN A 72 12.83 -25.84 -0.95
C GLN A 72 13.58 -26.30 -2.20
N ALA A 73 14.88 -26.00 -2.26
CA ALA A 73 15.76 -26.68 -3.20
C ALA A 73 15.69 -28.18 -2.90
N PRO A 74 15.71 -29.06 -3.93
CA PRO A 74 15.84 -30.49 -3.68
C PRO A 74 17.06 -30.70 -2.80
N ALA A 75 16.89 -31.34 -1.64
CA ALA A 75 18.02 -31.73 -0.81
C ALA A 75 18.98 -32.52 -1.71
N GLY A 76 20.23 -32.07 -1.79
CA GLY A 76 21.23 -32.62 -2.69
C GLY A 76 21.31 -34.13 -2.55
N VAL A 77 20.84 -34.86 -3.56
CA VAL A 77 21.19 -36.26 -3.74
C VAL A 77 22.59 -36.24 -4.33
N GLY A 78 23.59 -36.37 -3.46
CA GLY A 78 24.95 -36.74 -3.86
C GLY A 78 24.91 -38.16 -4.43
N GLY A 79 24.59 -38.28 -5.72
CA GLY A 79 24.54 -39.55 -6.44
C GLY A 79 24.10 -39.33 -7.88
N MET A 80 24.88 -39.83 -8.84
CA MET A 80 24.55 -39.81 -10.27
C MET A 80 23.14 -40.40 -10.52
N PRO A 81 22.25 -39.73 -11.26
CA PRO A 81 20.92 -40.25 -11.53
C PRO A 81 20.97 -41.35 -12.61
N THR A 82 20.61 -42.57 -12.24
CA THR A 82 20.31 -43.68 -13.17
C THR A 82 18.79 -43.83 -13.35
N ALA A 83 18.11 -42.82 -13.91
CA ALA A 83 16.80 -42.93 -14.58
C ALA A 83 16.25 -41.53 -14.90
N PRO A 84 15.47 -41.35 -15.99
CA PRO A 84 14.73 -40.12 -16.22
C PRO A 84 13.57 -40.01 -15.20
N PRO A 85 13.36 -38.83 -14.58
CA PRO A 85 12.26 -38.64 -13.64
C PRO A 85 10.92 -38.70 -14.39
N GLN A 86 10.06 -39.64 -13.98
CA GLN A 86 8.66 -39.65 -14.36
C GLN A 86 7.93 -38.70 -13.41
N SER A 87 7.22 -37.72 -13.99
CA SER A 87 6.43 -36.65 -13.37
C SER A 87 7.19 -35.39 -12.89
N PRO A 88 6.69 -34.18 -13.20
CA PRO A 88 7.19 -32.95 -12.61
C PRO A 88 6.64 -32.84 -11.19
N SER A 89 7.42 -33.26 -10.20
CA SER A 89 7.13 -32.93 -8.80
C SER A 89 7.29 -31.41 -8.63
N LEU A 90 6.18 -30.66 -8.65
CA LEU A 90 6.16 -29.28 -8.18
C LEU A 90 6.59 -29.30 -6.71
N ASN A 91 7.81 -28.85 -6.41
CA ASN A 91 8.18 -28.53 -5.04
C ASN A 91 7.23 -27.43 -4.54
N PRO A 92 6.46 -27.64 -3.46
CA PRO A 92 5.57 -26.59 -2.96
C PRO A 92 6.42 -25.45 -2.41
N CYS A 93 6.42 -24.31 -3.08
CA CYS A 93 6.93 -23.09 -2.47
C CYS A 93 5.93 -22.68 -1.38
N LEU A 94 6.32 -22.80 -0.10
CA LEU A 94 5.49 -22.27 0.99
C LEU A 94 5.44 -20.74 0.85
N ALA A 95 4.22 -20.21 0.88
CA ALA A 95 3.97 -18.78 0.82
C ALA A 95 3.63 -18.26 2.22
N ASP A 96 4.57 -17.57 2.85
CA ASP A 96 4.31 -16.71 4.00
C ASP A 96 3.93 -15.31 3.49
N GLY A 97 2.84 -15.25 2.73
CA GLY A 97 2.35 -14.02 2.10
C GLY A 97 1.50 -13.19 3.06
N GLU A 98 1.91 -11.95 3.30
CA GLU A 98 1.13 -10.94 4.01
C GLU A 98 0.49 -9.99 2.98
N LEU A 99 -0.83 -9.83 3.04
CA LEU A 99 -1.56 -8.88 2.21
C LEU A 99 -1.53 -7.50 2.86
N TYR A 100 -1.01 -6.52 2.12
CA TYR A 100 -1.09 -5.11 2.42
C TYR A 100 -2.15 -4.49 1.52
N SER A 101 -3.17 -3.86 2.09
CA SER A 101 -4.28 -3.27 1.35
C SER A 101 -4.60 -1.86 1.87
N ALA A 102 -5.12 -1.02 0.99
CA ALA A 102 -5.64 0.29 1.33
C ALA A 102 -7.01 0.49 0.69
N THR A 103 -8.03 0.65 1.52
CA THR A 103 -9.44 0.72 1.12
C THR A 103 -10.29 1.26 2.28
N PHE A 104 -11.60 0.98 2.28
CA PHE A 104 -12.53 1.35 3.33
C PHE A 104 -12.97 0.14 4.15
N ASN A 105 -13.04 0.34 5.46
CA ASN A 105 -13.38 -0.70 6.43
C ASN A 105 -14.90 -0.87 6.62
N ASN A 106 -15.72 0.07 6.14
CA ASN A 106 -17.16 0.07 6.34
C ASN A 106 -17.94 0.26 5.03
N PHE A 107 -19.22 -0.12 5.07
CA PHE A 107 -20.14 -0.03 3.93
C PHE A 107 -20.27 1.41 3.39
N LEU A 108 -20.29 2.41 4.28
CA LEU A 108 -20.48 3.81 3.91
C LEU A 108 -19.27 4.45 3.21
N GLY A 109 -18.11 3.79 3.21
CA GLY A 109 -16.87 4.36 2.67
C GLY A 109 -16.42 5.61 3.43
N THR A 110 -16.54 5.59 4.76
CA THR A 110 -16.15 6.70 5.65
C THR A 110 -15.00 6.35 6.59
N GLU A 111 -14.65 5.07 6.69
CA GLU A 111 -13.52 4.58 7.48
C GLU A 111 -12.38 4.13 6.56
N PRO A 112 -11.55 5.05 6.04
CA PRO A 112 -10.37 4.64 5.28
C PRO A 112 -9.38 3.89 6.16
N VAL A 113 -8.73 2.88 5.60
CA VAL A 113 -7.79 2.03 6.32
C VAL A 113 -6.66 1.59 5.40
N ILE A 114 -5.43 1.64 5.92
CA ILE A 114 -4.31 0.84 5.40
C ILE A 114 -4.11 -0.33 6.36
N LEU A 115 -4.27 -1.54 5.85
CA LEU A 115 -4.37 -2.79 6.60
C LEU A 115 -3.27 -3.75 6.13
N ARG A 116 -2.63 -4.45 7.06
CA ARG A 116 -1.95 -5.72 6.79
C ARG A 116 -2.77 -6.85 7.38
N ASN A 117 -3.00 -7.87 6.57
CA ASN A 117 -3.72 -9.08 6.91
C ASN A 117 -3.01 -10.27 6.25
N LEU A 118 -3.49 -11.49 6.50
CA LEU A 118 -2.81 -12.74 6.15
C LEU A 118 -1.44 -12.87 6.83
N GLY A 119 -0.86 -14.06 6.77
CA GLY A 119 0.42 -14.37 7.41
C GLY A 119 0.32 -14.69 8.91
N PRO A 120 1.47 -14.87 9.57
CA PRO A 120 1.55 -15.37 10.94
C PRO A 120 1.31 -14.30 12.01
N HIS A 121 1.42 -13.02 11.65
CA HIS A 121 1.23 -11.90 12.57
C HIS A 121 -0.24 -11.50 12.68
N TYR A 122 -0.60 -10.82 13.76
CA TYR A 122 -1.91 -10.19 13.86
C TYR A 122 -2.08 -9.07 12.82
N SER A 123 -3.33 -8.83 12.43
CA SER A 123 -3.64 -7.77 11.48
C SER A 123 -3.27 -6.40 12.07
N MET A 124 -2.60 -5.60 11.24
CA MET A 124 -2.13 -4.25 11.57
C MET A 124 -2.92 -3.23 10.78
N LYS A 125 -3.31 -2.12 11.40
CA LYS A 125 -4.09 -1.09 10.70
C LYS A 125 -3.73 0.33 11.10
N THR A 126 -4.10 1.29 10.25
CA THR A 126 -4.04 2.71 10.59
C THR A 126 -5.02 3.08 11.69
N GLU A 127 -4.71 4.15 12.44
CA GLU A 127 -5.63 4.78 13.37
C GLU A 127 -6.74 5.56 12.64
N TYR A 128 -7.93 5.66 13.23
CA TYR A 128 -9.05 6.44 12.70
C TYR A 128 -8.95 7.93 13.07
N LEU A 129 -7.79 8.55 12.82
CA LEU A 129 -7.55 9.98 13.00
C LEU A 129 -7.35 10.67 11.64
N THR A 130 -7.86 11.89 11.50
CA THR A 130 -7.72 12.70 10.29
C THR A 130 -6.26 13.04 9.95
N SER A 131 -5.38 13.06 10.95
CA SER A 131 -3.94 13.20 10.76
C SER A 131 -3.31 12.02 10.03
N TRP A 132 -3.89 10.82 10.13
CA TRP A 132 -3.43 9.61 9.44
C TRP A 132 -3.99 9.51 8.03
N LEU A 133 -5.31 9.46 7.92
CA LEU A 133 -6.04 9.40 6.64
C LEU A 133 -7.26 10.31 6.75
N ASN A 134 -7.37 11.32 5.88
CA ASN A 134 -8.41 12.33 6.00
C ASN A 134 -9.56 12.15 5.00
N GLY A 135 -10.79 12.20 5.51
CA GLY A 135 -12.01 12.19 4.71
C GLY A 135 -12.18 10.90 3.91
N ARG A 136 -12.26 11.04 2.59
CA ARG A 136 -12.41 9.91 1.64
C ARG A 136 -11.21 9.87 0.70
N PRO A 137 -10.06 9.33 1.14
CA PRO A 137 -8.89 9.22 0.28
C PRO A 137 -9.19 8.35 -0.95
N HIS A 138 -8.67 8.77 -2.10
CA HIS A 138 -8.66 8.00 -3.33
C HIS A 138 -7.37 7.20 -3.37
N PHE A 139 -7.42 5.93 -2.94
CA PHE A 139 -6.28 5.01 -3.03
C PHE A 139 -6.05 4.59 -4.48
N VAL A 140 -4.79 4.68 -4.92
CA VAL A 140 -4.41 4.53 -6.33
C VAL A 140 -3.50 3.31 -6.53
N ALA A 141 -2.44 3.20 -5.73
CA ALA A 141 -1.42 2.18 -5.94
C ALA A 141 -0.65 1.88 -4.66
N SER A 142 -0.01 0.72 -4.63
CA SER A 142 0.90 0.29 -3.59
C SER A 142 2.14 -0.34 -4.21
N ALA A 143 3.29 -0.19 -3.56
CA ALA A 143 4.56 -0.72 -4.04
C ALA A 143 5.37 -1.32 -2.89
N TYR A 144 6.01 -2.45 -3.14
CA TYR A 144 6.96 -3.07 -2.22
C TYR A 144 8.38 -2.72 -2.64
N VAL A 145 9.20 -2.27 -1.70
CA VAL A 145 10.61 -1.95 -1.91
C VAL A 145 11.46 -2.66 -0.87
N GLN A 146 12.41 -3.45 -1.36
CA GLN A 146 13.32 -4.23 -0.52
C GLN A 146 14.53 -3.39 -0.06
N GLU A 147 14.29 -2.39 0.78
CA GLU A 147 15.36 -1.50 1.28
C GLU A 147 16.41 -2.23 2.13
N SER A 148 16.06 -3.39 2.71
CA SER A 148 16.98 -4.20 3.49
C SER A 148 18.15 -4.77 2.68
N ALA A 149 17.99 -4.96 1.36
CA ALA A 149 18.93 -5.69 0.51
C ALA A 149 20.34 -5.07 0.45
N ALA A 150 20.45 -3.76 0.60
CA ALA A 150 21.73 -3.04 0.59
C ALA A 150 22.07 -2.37 1.94
N SER A 151 21.30 -2.66 2.99
CA SER A 151 21.45 -1.96 4.27
C SER A 151 22.44 -2.67 5.19
N SER A 152 23.64 -2.12 5.33
CA SER A 152 24.60 -2.51 6.38
C SER A 152 24.11 -2.16 7.80
N THR A 153 23.12 -1.29 7.93
CA THR A 153 22.57 -0.79 9.20
C THR A 153 21.29 -1.50 9.67
N GLY A 154 20.84 -2.55 8.97
CA GLY A 154 19.63 -3.32 9.34
C GLY A 154 18.28 -2.63 9.07
N ASP A 155 18.19 -1.76 8.06
CA ASP A 155 16.93 -1.15 7.59
C ASP A 155 15.94 -2.23 7.09
N ASP A 156 14.65 -2.02 7.32
CA ASP A 156 13.59 -2.97 6.98
C ASP A 156 12.98 -2.68 5.60
N ASP A 157 12.42 -3.71 4.97
CA ASP A 157 11.67 -3.58 3.74
C ASP A 157 10.42 -2.73 3.96
N LYS A 158 10.02 -1.97 2.94
CA LYS A 158 8.94 -0.98 3.08
C LYS A 158 7.83 -1.20 2.07
N VAL A 159 6.62 -0.93 2.50
CA VAL A 159 5.43 -0.90 1.64
C VAL A 159 4.96 0.53 1.53
N TYR A 160 4.92 1.02 0.30
CA TYR A 160 4.50 2.36 -0.07
C TYR A 160 3.05 2.35 -0.54
N PHE A 161 2.29 3.38 -0.17
CA PHE A 161 0.90 3.58 -0.58
C PHE A 161 0.74 4.97 -1.18
N PHE A 162 0.06 5.03 -2.33
CA PHE A 162 -0.13 6.24 -3.10
C PHE A 162 -1.62 6.56 -3.18
N PHE A 163 -1.98 7.78 -2.79
CA PHE A 163 -3.38 8.19 -2.72
C PHE A 163 -3.53 9.71 -2.82
N SER A 164 -4.74 10.16 -3.11
CA SER A 164 -5.12 11.57 -2.97
C SER A 164 -6.08 11.73 -1.80
N GLU A 165 -5.88 12.72 -0.94
CA GLU A 165 -6.78 13.00 0.19
C GLU A 165 -7.02 14.51 0.32
N ARG A 166 -8.00 14.88 1.15
CA ARG A 166 -8.18 16.27 1.55
C ARG A 166 -7.06 16.67 2.50
N ALA A 167 -6.31 17.70 2.14
CA ALA A 167 -5.25 18.22 3.00
C ALA A 167 -5.84 18.81 4.28
N VAL A 168 -5.25 18.46 5.43
CA VAL A 168 -5.60 19.04 6.73
C VAL A 168 -4.78 20.29 7.04
N GLU A 169 -3.68 20.50 6.32
CA GLU A 169 -2.71 21.57 6.57
C GLU A 169 -3.00 22.91 5.86
N TYR A 170 -4.05 22.99 5.05
CA TYR A 170 -4.40 24.19 4.30
C TYR A 170 -5.69 24.81 4.84
N ASP A 171 -5.58 26.00 5.44
CA ASP A 171 -6.70 26.86 5.83
C ASP A 171 -7.23 27.65 4.63
N CYS A 172 -7.58 26.94 3.54
CA CYS A 172 -8.19 27.58 2.38
C CYS A 172 -9.71 27.53 2.49
N TYR A 173 -10.38 28.60 2.02
CA TYR A 173 -11.85 28.63 1.87
C TYR A 173 -12.39 27.50 0.97
N ALA A 174 -11.53 26.91 0.13
CA ALA A 174 -11.83 25.76 -0.70
C ALA A 174 -11.07 24.52 -0.23
N GLU A 175 -11.77 23.39 -0.18
CA GLU A 175 -11.20 22.09 0.17
C GLU A 175 -10.08 21.71 -0.82
N GLN A 176 -8.83 21.73 -0.35
CA GLN A 176 -7.69 21.38 -1.18
C GLN A 176 -7.41 19.88 -1.13
N VAL A 177 -7.60 19.19 -2.26
CA VAL A 177 -7.11 17.82 -2.44
C VAL A 177 -5.61 17.87 -2.71
N VAL A 178 -4.85 16.91 -2.18
CA VAL A 178 -3.42 16.72 -2.48
C VAL A 178 -3.09 15.24 -2.65
N ALA A 179 -2.07 14.96 -3.46
CA ALA A 179 -1.49 13.63 -3.58
C ALA A 179 -0.48 13.35 -2.46
N ARG A 180 -0.45 12.10 -2.01
CA ARG A 180 0.40 11.62 -0.93
C ARG A 180 1.10 10.33 -1.32
N VAL A 181 2.29 10.16 -0.77
CA VAL A 181 2.94 8.87 -0.60
C VAL A 181 3.02 8.59 0.90
N ALA A 182 2.57 7.42 1.32
CA ALA A 182 2.78 6.91 2.67
C ALA A 182 3.66 5.67 2.65
N ARG A 183 4.31 5.35 3.77
CA ARG A 183 5.07 4.13 3.94
C ARG A 183 4.81 3.48 5.30
N VAL A 184 4.99 2.16 5.37
CA VAL A 184 5.10 1.36 6.60
C VAL A 184 6.27 0.38 6.43
N CYS A 185 6.90 -0.01 7.55
CA CYS A 185 7.91 -1.07 7.56
C CYS A 185 7.21 -2.44 7.58
N LYS A 186 7.75 -3.40 6.84
CA LYS A 186 7.19 -4.76 6.71
C LYS A 186 7.15 -5.50 8.05
N GLY A 187 8.20 -5.36 8.85
CA GLY A 187 8.38 -5.94 10.18
C GLY A 187 7.71 -5.15 11.31
N ASP A 188 6.93 -4.12 11.01
CA ASP A 188 6.18 -3.39 12.04
C ASP A 188 5.15 -4.31 12.70
N VAL A 189 5.22 -4.41 14.03
CA VAL A 189 4.27 -5.17 14.87
C VAL A 189 3.43 -4.24 15.75
N GLY A 190 3.60 -2.92 15.67
CA GLY A 190 2.89 -1.97 16.50
C GLY A 190 3.47 -1.86 17.90
N GLY A 191 2.83 -1.03 18.72
CA GLY A 191 3.35 -0.72 20.05
C GLY A 191 2.87 -1.68 21.14
N ALA A 192 3.71 -1.86 22.16
CA ALA A 192 3.41 -2.75 23.29
C ALA A 192 2.28 -2.21 24.20
N ARG A 193 2.15 -0.88 24.33
CA ARG A 193 1.16 -0.21 25.20
C ARG A 193 0.27 0.75 24.42
N THR A 194 0.87 1.73 23.76
CA THR A 194 0.20 2.66 22.84
C THR A 194 0.27 2.08 21.42
N LEU A 195 -0.71 2.36 20.56
CA LEU A 195 -0.75 1.83 19.18
C LEU A 195 -0.69 0.29 19.10
N GLN A 196 -1.33 -0.41 20.03
CA GLN A 196 -1.47 -1.87 19.95
C GLN A 196 -2.24 -2.24 18.68
N LYS A 197 -1.67 -3.16 17.88
CA LYS A 197 -2.21 -3.59 16.57
C LYS A 197 -2.38 -2.44 15.56
N LYS A 198 -1.60 -1.36 15.73
CA LYS A 198 -1.58 -0.19 14.85
C LYS A 198 -0.15 0.16 14.45
N TRP A 199 0.02 0.65 13.23
CA TRP A 199 1.34 0.97 12.68
C TRP A 199 2.12 1.95 13.58
N THR A 200 3.34 1.63 13.96
CA THR A 200 4.26 2.60 14.60
C THR A 200 5.18 3.26 13.58
N THR A 201 5.24 2.71 12.37
CA THR A 201 6.12 3.15 11.28
C THR A 201 5.40 3.92 10.17
N PHE A 202 4.10 4.17 10.33
CA PHE A 202 3.30 4.90 9.34
C PHE A 202 3.75 6.36 9.24
N LEU A 203 4.25 6.75 8.08
CA LEU A 203 4.53 8.14 7.71
C LEU A 203 3.91 8.46 6.36
N LYS A 204 3.51 9.73 6.15
CA LYS A 204 3.07 10.23 4.85
C LYS A 204 3.69 11.57 4.49
N ALA A 205 3.96 11.77 3.21
CA ALA A 205 4.51 12.99 2.63
C ALA A 205 3.68 13.44 1.42
N ARG A 206 3.75 14.73 1.08
CA ARG A 206 3.07 15.29 -0.10
C ARG A 206 3.84 14.94 -1.37
N LEU A 207 3.14 14.48 -2.40
CA LEU A 207 3.65 14.42 -3.76
C LEU A 207 3.25 15.70 -4.49
N VAL A 208 4.24 16.46 -4.96
CA VAL A 208 4.02 17.69 -5.72
C VAL A 208 4.26 17.40 -7.20
N CYS A 209 3.25 17.67 -8.03
CA CYS A 209 3.37 17.69 -9.47
C CYS A 209 2.82 19.03 -9.95
N SER A 210 3.65 19.84 -10.59
CA SER A 210 3.29 21.22 -10.95
C SER A 210 4.08 21.72 -12.15
N ALA A 211 3.47 22.64 -12.89
CA ALA A 211 4.12 23.44 -13.94
C ALA A 211 4.08 24.91 -13.49
N PRO A 212 5.10 25.40 -12.76
CA PRO A 212 5.11 26.74 -12.19
C PRO A 212 4.97 27.85 -13.24
N GLU A 213 5.54 27.64 -14.44
CA GLU A 213 5.47 28.59 -15.56
C GLU A 213 4.03 28.83 -16.02
N GLN A 214 3.15 27.85 -15.81
CA GLN A 214 1.73 27.87 -16.16
C GLN A 214 0.84 28.08 -14.94
N GLN A 215 1.43 28.24 -13.74
CA GLN A 215 0.73 28.30 -12.45
C GLN A 215 -0.21 27.09 -12.21
N LEU A 216 0.15 25.91 -12.73
CA LEU A 216 -0.66 24.70 -12.62
C LEU A 216 -0.13 23.76 -11.54
N HIS A 217 -1.05 23.27 -10.70
CA HIS A 217 -0.80 22.22 -9.71
C HIS A 217 -1.70 21.02 -9.97
N PHE A 218 -1.08 19.86 -10.22
CA PHE A 218 -1.75 18.60 -10.50
C PHE A 218 -1.89 17.81 -9.19
N ASN A 219 -3.02 18.00 -8.53
CA ASN A 219 -3.23 17.53 -7.17
C ASN A 219 -3.96 16.18 -7.06
N ARG A 220 -4.59 15.70 -8.14
CA ARG A 220 -5.32 14.42 -8.14
C ARG A 220 -4.48 13.35 -8.80
N LEU A 221 -3.99 12.41 -8.01
CA LEU A 221 -3.29 11.24 -8.49
C LEU A 221 -4.30 10.21 -9.04
N GLN A 222 -4.03 9.71 -10.25
CA GLN A 222 -4.88 8.77 -10.97
C GLN A 222 -4.26 7.37 -11.11
N ALA A 223 -2.95 7.30 -11.35
CA ALA A 223 -2.21 6.06 -11.46
C ALA A 223 -0.77 6.25 -10.97
N VAL A 224 -0.15 5.16 -10.51
CA VAL A 224 1.30 5.12 -10.24
C VAL A 224 1.88 3.85 -10.83
N PHE A 225 3.01 3.99 -11.51
CA PHE A 225 3.85 2.89 -11.93
C PHE A 225 5.16 2.92 -11.16
N THR A 226 5.58 1.77 -10.64
CA THR A 226 6.87 1.63 -9.96
C THR A 226 7.86 1.00 -10.93
N LEU A 227 8.92 1.73 -11.27
CA LEU A 227 10.02 1.23 -12.08
C LEU A 227 11.15 0.80 -11.13
N PRO A 228 11.39 -0.52 -10.95
CA PRO A 228 12.54 -0.99 -10.17
C PRO A 228 13.84 -0.69 -10.94
N GLY A 229 14.89 -0.33 -10.21
CA GLY A 229 16.24 -0.24 -10.75
C GLY A 229 17.07 -1.50 -10.48
N ALA A 230 18.39 -1.42 -10.73
CA ALA A 230 19.31 -2.52 -10.40
C ALA A 230 19.39 -2.70 -8.88
N ASP A 231 19.52 -1.59 -8.17
CA ASP A 231 19.39 -1.51 -6.72
C ASP A 231 18.06 -0.86 -6.33
N TRP A 232 17.60 -1.12 -5.10
CA TRP A 232 16.38 -0.47 -4.60
C TRP A 232 16.51 1.06 -4.63
N GLN A 233 17.71 1.59 -4.45
CA GLN A 233 18.01 3.03 -4.44
C GLN A 233 17.69 3.71 -5.77
N ASP A 234 17.71 2.96 -6.87
CA ASP A 234 17.40 3.45 -8.22
C ASP A 234 15.90 3.37 -8.55
N THR A 235 15.07 2.93 -7.59
CA THR A 235 13.62 2.82 -7.79
C THR A 235 13.02 4.20 -8.07
N ALA A 236 12.22 4.29 -9.12
CA ALA A 236 11.49 5.50 -9.49
C ALA A 236 9.98 5.24 -9.54
N PHE A 237 9.21 6.18 -8.99
CA PHE A 237 7.75 6.18 -9.06
C PHE A 237 7.30 7.18 -10.13
N PHE A 238 6.50 6.73 -11.09
CA PHE A 238 5.87 7.58 -12.09
C PHE A 238 4.40 7.75 -11.73
N GLY A 239 3.99 8.96 -11.39
CA GLY A 239 2.59 9.28 -11.09
C GLY A 239 1.92 9.99 -12.27
N VAL A 240 0.71 9.56 -12.61
CA VAL A 240 -0.18 10.28 -13.54
C VAL A 240 -1.14 11.11 -12.71
N PHE A 241 -1.15 12.42 -12.95
CA PHE A 241 -1.94 13.38 -12.22
C PHE A 241 -2.91 14.11 -13.13
N GLN A 242 -4.03 14.55 -12.56
CA GLN A 242 -5.04 15.36 -13.23
C GLN A 242 -5.24 16.68 -12.47
N ALA A 243 -5.49 17.74 -13.23
CA ALA A 243 -5.94 19.04 -12.74
C ALA A 243 -7.08 19.57 -13.62
N ARG A 244 -7.73 20.63 -13.14
CA ARG A 244 -8.67 21.43 -13.92
C ARG A 244 -8.08 22.80 -14.17
N TRP A 245 -8.08 23.22 -15.43
CA TRP A 245 -7.65 24.54 -15.84
C TRP A 245 -8.79 25.22 -16.61
N GLY A 246 -9.50 26.12 -15.93
CA GLY A 246 -10.80 26.60 -16.40
C GLY A 246 -11.78 25.42 -16.50
N ASP A 247 -12.34 25.23 -17.69
CA ASP A 247 -13.24 24.11 -18.01
C ASP A 247 -12.54 22.91 -18.67
N VAL A 248 -11.21 22.94 -18.80
CA VAL A 248 -10.44 21.87 -19.43
C VAL A 248 -9.81 20.97 -18.37
N ASP A 249 -10.01 19.67 -18.50
CA ASP A 249 -9.26 18.67 -17.73
C ASP A 249 -7.88 18.48 -18.37
N VAL A 250 -6.83 18.69 -17.58
CA VAL A 250 -5.43 18.55 -18.00
C VAL A 250 -4.73 17.48 -17.17
N SER A 251 -3.77 16.81 -17.78
CA SER A 251 -3.01 15.72 -17.15
C SER A 251 -1.51 15.98 -17.21
N ALA A 252 -0.78 15.46 -16.24
CA ALA A 252 0.68 15.51 -16.18
C ALA A 252 1.25 14.17 -15.68
N ILE A 253 2.49 13.88 -16.05
CA ILE A 253 3.24 12.74 -15.54
C ILE A 253 4.46 13.29 -14.80
N CYS A 254 4.60 12.94 -13.52
CA CYS A 254 5.74 13.30 -12.70
C CYS A 254 6.51 12.05 -12.26
N ARG A 255 7.84 12.14 -12.25
CA ARG A 255 8.76 11.10 -11.77
C ARG A 255 9.27 11.50 -10.38
N TYR A 256 9.31 10.55 -9.46
CA TYR A 256 9.85 10.71 -8.11
C TYR A 256 10.90 9.64 -7.84
N HIS A 257 12.10 10.06 -7.46
CA HIS A 257 13.16 9.13 -7.09
C HIS A 257 12.99 8.68 -5.64
N ILE A 258 13.20 7.40 -5.33
CA ILE A 258 12.96 6.88 -3.97
C ILE A 258 13.83 7.55 -2.91
N LEU A 259 15.06 7.94 -3.26
CA LEU A 259 15.94 8.68 -2.34
C LEU A 259 15.38 10.06 -1.96
N GLU A 260 14.65 10.73 -2.86
CA GLU A 260 13.99 12.00 -2.54
C GLU A 260 12.79 11.77 -1.61
N VAL A 261 12.04 10.69 -1.83
CA VAL A 261 10.95 10.27 -0.94
C VAL A 261 11.49 9.92 0.44
N LYS A 262 12.61 9.19 0.53
CA LYS A 262 13.30 8.87 1.78
C LYS A 262 13.76 10.13 2.51
N LYS A 263 14.39 11.07 1.80
CA LYS A 263 14.79 12.38 2.34
C LYS A 263 13.60 13.16 2.92
N ALA A 264 12.41 13.06 2.32
CA ALA A 264 11.21 13.69 2.86
C ALA A 264 10.77 13.04 4.20
N PHE A 265 10.85 11.71 4.32
CA PHE A 265 10.54 11.00 5.56
C PHE A 265 11.59 11.20 6.67
N GLU A 266 12.85 11.44 6.29
CA GLU A 266 13.94 11.83 7.18
C GLU A 266 13.94 13.35 7.48
N GLY A 267 13.05 14.10 6.84
CA GLY A 267 12.82 15.52 7.07
C GLY A 267 12.03 15.81 8.35
N PRO A 268 11.74 17.10 8.62
CA PRO A 268 10.98 17.48 9.80
C PRO A 268 9.51 17.02 9.73
N TYR A 269 8.95 16.64 10.87
CA TYR A 269 7.52 16.33 10.99
C TYR A 269 6.66 17.61 10.96
N LYS A 270 5.37 17.43 10.72
CA LYS A 270 4.36 18.48 10.89
C LYS A 270 3.61 18.28 12.20
N GLU A 271 3.26 19.37 12.85
CA GLU A 271 2.49 19.39 14.10
C GLU A 271 1.37 20.44 13.99
N TYR A 272 0.20 20.13 14.56
CA TYR A 272 -0.87 21.10 14.69
C TYR A 272 -0.60 22.01 15.89
N ARG A 273 -0.42 23.31 15.64
CA ARG A 273 -0.15 24.29 16.69
C ARG A 273 -1.47 24.93 17.10
N GLU A 274 -2.03 24.51 18.23
CA GLU A 274 -3.32 24.99 18.74
C GLU A 274 -3.36 26.52 18.88
N GLN A 275 -2.28 27.14 19.36
CA GLN A 275 -2.20 28.60 19.54
C GLN A 275 -2.37 29.38 18.23
N ALA A 276 -1.88 28.81 17.13
CA ALA A 276 -1.93 29.44 15.81
C ALA A 276 -3.03 28.85 14.91
N GLN A 277 -3.80 27.88 15.44
CA GLN A 277 -4.82 27.09 14.72
C GLN A 277 -4.36 26.62 13.34
N LYS A 278 -3.06 26.28 13.22
CA LYS A 278 -2.46 25.93 11.93
C LYS A 278 -1.41 24.84 12.07
N TRP A 279 -1.21 24.10 11.00
CA TRP A 279 -0.12 23.15 10.90
C TRP A 279 1.22 23.86 10.69
N GLY A 280 2.19 23.52 11.52
CA GLY A 280 3.55 24.04 11.46
C GLY A 280 4.59 22.93 11.36
N ARG A 281 5.84 23.33 11.16
CA ARG A 281 6.99 22.43 11.29
C ARG A 281 7.18 22.07 12.77
N TYR A 282 7.33 20.80 13.09
CA TYR A 282 7.78 20.36 14.41
C TYR A 282 9.22 20.83 14.63
N SER A 283 9.46 21.52 15.74
CA SER A 283 10.74 22.17 16.04
C SER A 283 11.48 21.58 17.23
N ASP A 284 10.82 20.73 18.02
CA ASP A 284 11.41 20.16 19.23
C ASP A 284 12.28 18.94 18.89
N GLU A 285 12.93 18.38 19.92
CA GLU A 285 13.81 17.24 19.77
C GLU A 285 13.04 15.98 19.32
N VAL A 286 13.47 15.38 18.22
CA VAL A 286 12.85 14.16 17.70
C VAL A 286 13.21 12.98 18.60
N PRO A 287 12.23 12.18 19.08
CA PRO A 287 12.52 11.03 19.93
C PRO A 287 13.46 10.01 19.28
N SER A 288 14.19 9.27 20.12
CA SER A 288 15.02 8.13 19.72
C SER A 288 14.47 6.82 20.29
N PRO A 289 14.29 5.75 19.49
CA PRO A 289 14.51 5.69 18.04
C PRO A 289 13.54 6.60 17.27
N ARG A 290 13.97 7.03 16.08
CA ARG A 290 13.22 8.00 15.27
C ARG A 290 11.84 7.43 14.89
N PRO A 291 10.73 8.15 15.12
CA PRO A 291 9.40 7.68 14.72
C PRO A 291 9.32 7.41 13.20
N GLY A 292 8.90 6.21 12.80
CA GLY A 292 8.91 5.80 11.39
C GLY A 292 10.16 5.06 10.91
N ALA A 293 11.18 4.90 11.78
CA ALA A 293 12.32 4.02 11.53
C ALA A 293 11.96 2.56 11.87
#